data_AF-A0ABD0NBM5-F1
#
_entry.id   AF-A0ABD0NBM5-F1
#
_cell.length_a   1.000
_cell.length_b   1.000
_cell.length_c   1.000
_cell.angle_alpha   90.00
_cell.angle_beta   90.00
_cell.angle_gamma   90.00
#
_symmetry.space_group_name_H-M   'P 1'
#
loop_
_entity.id
_entity.type
_entity.pdbx_description
1 polymer ?
#
loop_
_entity_poly.entity_id
_entity_poly.type
_entity_poly.pdbx_seq_one_letter_code
_entity_poly.pdbx_strand_id
1 'polypeptide(L)' 'YPIILSIEDHCSIVQQRNMATYFKKVFGEMLLTKAVDISADGLPSPNQLKRKILIK' A
#
# COMPACT_ATOMS: atom_id res chain seq x y z
N TYR A 1 -8.01 11.75 -2.49
CA TYR A 1 -8.01 10.98 -1.24
C TYR A 1 -7.33 9.63 -1.48
N PRO A 2 -6.93 8.88 -0.43
CA PRO A 2 -6.36 7.55 -0.58
C PRO A 2 -7.38 6.50 -1.00
N ILE A 3 -6.89 5.41 -1.54
CA ILE A 3 -7.62 4.15 -1.71
C ILE A 3 -6.96 3.10 -0.81
N ILE A 4 -7.78 2.33 -0.10
CA ILE A 4 -7.30 1.19 0.71
C ILE A 4 -7.83 -0.08 0.06
N LEU A 5 -6.93 -0.97 -0.34
CA LEU A 5 -7.25 -2.31 -0.81
C LEU A 5 -7.15 -3.24 0.39
N SER A 6 -8.29 -3.68 0.91
CA SER A 6 -8.35 -4.70 1.97
C SER A 6 -8.28 -6.08 1.30
N ILE A 7 -7.15 -6.76 1.42
CA ILE A 7 -6.91 -8.05 0.77
C ILE A 7 -7.08 -9.17 1.79
N GLU A 8 -8.00 -10.08 1.52
CA GLU A 8 -8.07 -11.35 2.24
C GLU A 8 -7.28 -12.40 1.44
N ASP A 9 -6.09 -12.75 1.92
CA ASP A 9 -5.13 -13.55 1.16
C ASP A 9 -5.14 -15.01 1.58
N HIS A 10 -5.61 -15.88 0.68
CA HIS A 10 -5.57 -17.34 0.80
C HIS A 10 -4.59 -17.98 -0.20
N CYS A 11 -3.70 -17.17 -0.80
CA CYS A 11 -2.76 -17.64 -1.82
C CYS A 11 -1.53 -18.33 -1.20
N SER A 12 -0.88 -19.18 -2.00
CA SER A 12 0.42 -19.76 -1.65
C SER A 12 1.53 -18.69 -1.62
N ILE A 13 2.62 -18.94 -0.89
CA ILE A 13 3.78 -18.01 -0.80
C ILE A 13 4.33 -17.60 -2.18
N VAL A 14 4.33 -18.51 -3.16
CA VAL A 14 4.79 -18.20 -4.52
C VAL A 14 3.87 -17.17 -5.18
N GLN A 15 2.56 -17.32 -5.02
CA GLN A 15 1.58 -16.37 -5.55
C GLN A 15 1.62 -15.03 -4.81
N GLN A 16 1.83 -15.02 -3.50
CA GLN A 16 2.00 -13.79 -2.72
C GLN A 16 3.21 -12.96 -3.20
N ARG A 17 4.33 -13.64 -3.53
CA ARG A 17 5.50 -12.97 -4.13
C ARG A 17 5.19 -12.37 -5.49
N ASN A 18 4.41 -13.08 -6.30
CA ASN A 18 3.96 -12.56 -7.59
C ASN A 18 3.04 -11.34 -7.38
N MET A 19 2.08 -11.40 -6.46
CA MET A 19 1.23 -10.28 -6.09
C MET A 19 2.04 -9.05 -5.67
N ALA A 20 3.00 -9.19 -4.75
CA ALA A 20 3.85 -8.09 -4.32
C ALA A 20 4.64 -7.48 -5.49
N THR A 21 5.11 -8.31 -6.42
CA THR A 21 5.80 -7.85 -7.64
C THR A 21 4.86 -7.07 -8.55
N TYR A 22 3.64 -7.57 -8.77
CA TYR A 22 2.64 -6.88 -9.58
C TYR A 22 2.15 -5.59 -8.94
N PHE A 23 1.90 -5.54 -7.63
CA PHE A 23 1.52 -4.31 -6.94
C PHE A 23 2.57 -3.22 -7.13
N LYS A 24 3.85 -3.55 -6.95
CA LYS A 24 4.94 -2.59 -7.20
C LYS A 24 4.99 -2.15 -8.67
N LYS A 25 4.87 -3.09 -9.61
CA LYS A 25 4.96 -2.81 -11.06
C LYS A 25 3.78 -1.97 -11.57
N VAL A 26 2.56 -2.30 -11.15
CA VAL A 26 1.31 -1.73 -11.69
C VAL A 26 0.93 -0.44 -10.96
N PHE A 27 0.98 -0.43 -9.63
CA PHE A 27 0.64 0.77 -8.85
C PHE A 27 1.79 1.76 -8.76
N GLY A 28 3.05 1.29 -8.89
CA GLY A 28 4.22 2.15 -8.95
C GLY A 28 4.27 3.15 -7.80
N GLU A 29 4.43 4.43 -8.16
CA GLU A 29 4.49 5.55 -7.21
C GLU A 29 3.19 5.79 -6.43
N MET A 30 2.05 5.26 -6.89
CA MET A 30 0.80 5.34 -6.14
C MET A 30 0.80 4.38 -4.95
N LEU A 31 1.57 3.28 -4.99
CA LEU A 31 1.64 2.35 -3.88
C LEU A 31 2.42 2.98 -2.70
N LEU A 32 1.78 3.03 -1.54
CA LEU A 32 2.47 3.43 -0.32
C LEU A 32 3.35 2.27 0.16
N THR A 33 4.67 2.41 -0.01
CA THR A 33 5.66 1.39 0.38
C THR A 33 6.53 1.79 1.58
N LYS A 34 6.42 3.05 2.02
CA LYS A 34 7.15 3.63 3.15
C LYS A 34 6.22 4.47 4.00
N ALA A 35 6.56 4.65 5.28
CA ALA A 35 5.88 5.59 6.16
C ALA A 35 5.93 7.02 5.57
N VAL A 36 4.84 7.77 5.74
CA VAL A 36 4.75 9.16 5.27
C VAL A 36 5.66 10.07 6.11
N ASP A 37 5.68 9.84 7.41
CA ASP A 37 6.57 10.47 8.38
C ASP A 37 6.89 9.43 9.46
N ILE A 38 8.18 9.21 9.71
CA ILE A 38 8.69 8.21 10.66
C ILE A 38 8.62 8.74 12.10
N SER A 39 8.60 10.07 12.26
CA SER A 39 8.57 10.75 13.56
C SER A 39 7.15 11.10 14.04
N ALA A 40 6.13 10.80 13.23
CA ALA A 40 4.76 11.14 13.57
C ALA A 40 4.19 10.18 14.64
N ASP A 41 3.56 10.76 15.66
CA ASP A 41 2.90 10.03 16.76
C ASP A 41 1.49 9.51 16.40
N GLY A 42 1.11 9.54 15.11
CA GLY A 42 -0.24 9.20 14.68
C GLY A 42 -0.37 8.87 13.20
N LEU A 43 -1.58 8.49 12.79
CA LEU A 43 -1.88 8.19 11.39
C LEU A 43 -1.85 9.45 10.52
N PRO A 44 -1.37 9.36 9.27
CA PRO A 44 -1.40 10.49 8.35
C PRO A 44 -2.83 10.87 7.97
N SER A 45 -3.06 12.16 7.76
CA SER A 45 -4.34 12.68 7.29
C SER A 45 -4.68 12.19 5.87
N PRO A 46 -5.97 12.20 5.48
CA PRO A 46 -6.38 11.82 4.12
C PRO A 46 -5.76 12.69 3.01
N ASN A 47 -5.36 13.93 3.35
CA ASN A 47 -4.67 14.81 2.42
C ASN A 47 -3.21 14.41 2.22
N GLN A 48 -2.52 13.97 3.27
CA GLN A 48 -1.16 13.44 3.18
C GLN A 48 -1.08 12.16 2.34
N LEU A 49 -2.18 11.39 2.27
CA LEU A 49 -2.29 10.17 1.47
C LEU A 49 -2.99 10.37 0.11
N LYS A 50 -3.11 11.60 -0.39
CA LYS A 50 -3.81 11.86 -1.66
C LYS A 50 -3.11 11.14 -2.83
N ARG A 51 -3.89 10.41 -3.64
CA ARG A 51 -3.42 9.58 -4.77
C ARG A 51 -2.53 8.41 -4.36
N LYS A 52 -2.58 7.99 -3.08
CA LYS A 52 -1.90 6.79 -2.61
C LYS A 52 -2.86 5.60 -2.49
N ILE A 53 -2.35 4.42 -2.80
CA ILE A 53 -2.97 3.12 -2.62
C ILE A 53 -2.27 2.45 -1.43
N LEU A 54 -3.04 2.08 -0.43
CA LEU A 54 -2.58 1.34 0.73
C LEU A 54 -3.09 -0.10 0.63
N ILE A 55 -2.27 -1.04 1.08
CA ILE A 55 -2.66 -2.45 1.18
C ILE A 55 -2.87 -2.77 2.65
N LYS A 56 -4.02 -3.37 2.97
CA LYS A 56 -4.44 -3.77 4.31
C LYS A 56 -4.80 -5.25 4.32
#